data_AF-A0A9Q0N5L9-F1
#
_entry.id   AF-A0A9Q0N5L9-F1
#
_cell.length_a   1.000
_cell.length_b   1.000
_cell.length_c   1.000
_cell.angle_alpha   90.00
_cell.angle_beta   90.00
_cell.angle_gamma   90.00
#
_symmetry.space_group_name_H-M   'P 1'
#
loop_
_entity.id
_entity.type
_entity.pdbx_description
1 polymer ?
#
loop_
_entity_poly.entity_id
_entity_poly.type
_entity_poly.pdbx_seq_one_letter_code
_entity_poly.pdbx_strand_id
1 'polypeptide(L)'
;RKPYYDAYLLQRRVLLGCTAAIGVSVILWIVAISTDHWFVVSGGQGIFIPDTRRYYLASYSGLWRICRFSVVPTLLANSTAARNFTLLSSTNLTEINALKKTVAVEPFILDIINNVKLSHPITNIDNDFRRLLFAHWILEQKEDFRTLKENYKVLVATDLKADKASNNLMMINPTNVSAVKEIIGATLSTVKVNDTSINVIVPEGLKNALFEDWEDQPNVLPLLLQYSKDLEVPISMVNSNGTRYIIQPPQPPKKGKVANGYIYNGLERCNYHDFFPTRDETRDHTIDDELLDYARTEASFACICLFVMAMGFVFSIYTFLNPRYMFKRLAGGIHFISASTCFVVLQVLIHAVDYEKTTRSFTFPKGADYTFGYGFYLAWIVFCVNFFAFVMFMWYSKKKKGCKAPTEEMAMADEPINIGR
;
A
#
# COMPACT_ATOMS: atom_id res chain seq x y z
N ARG A 1 16.57 62.88 22.63
CA ARG A 1 16.70 61.40 22.83
C ARG A 1 15.36 60.67 22.93
N LYS A 2 14.28 61.26 23.47
CA LYS A 2 12.92 60.68 23.56
C LYS A 2 12.41 59.94 22.29
N PRO A 3 12.45 60.50 21.07
CA PRO A 3 11.98 59.79 19.87
C PRO A 3 12.81 58.53 19.54
N TYR A 4 14.12 58.53 19.85
CA TYR A 4 14.98 57.36 19.66
C TYR A 4 14.72 56.27 20.71
N TYR A 5 14.28 56.65 21.90
CA TYR A 5 13.87 55.73 22.96
C TYR A 5 12.53 55.06 22.64
N ASP A 6 11.54 55.82 22.16
CA ASP A 6 10.24 55.28 21.75
C ASP A 6 10.39 54.28 20.57
N ALA A 7 11.23 54.63 19.58
CA ALA A 7 11.57 53.72 18.48
C ALA A 7 12.31 52.45 18.96
N TYR A 8 13.12 52.56 20.01
CA TYR A 8 13.80 51.41 20.60
C TYR A 8 12.84 50.48 21.37
N LEU A 9 11.89 51.04 22.13
CA LEU A 9 10.85 50.26 22.80
C LEU A 9 9.95 49.54 21.80
N LEU A 10 9.55 50.21 20.71
CA LEU A 10 8.81 49.58 19.61
C LEU A 10 9.59 48.40 19.01
N GLN A 11 10.88 48.62 18.71
CA GLN A 11 11.78 47.55 18.24
C GLN A 11 11.80 46.35 19.18
N ARG A 12 11.95 46.57 20.50
CA ARG A 12 11.95 45.46 21.48
C ARG A 12 10.62 44.71 21.50
N ARG A 13 9.49 45.42 21.42
CA ARG A 13 8.15 44.79 21.38
C ARG A 13 7.97 43.93 20.14
N VAL A 14 8.38 44.42 18.97
CA VAL A 14 8.31 43.66 17.71
C VAL A 14 9.21 42.43 17.78
N LEU A 15 10.45 42.57 18.24
CA LEU A 15 11.36 41.44 18.39
C LEU A 15 10.86 40.43 19.43
N LEU A 16 10.25 40.88 20.53
CA LEU A 16 9.67 40.00 21.54
C LEU A 16 8.50 39.18 20.95
N GLY A 17 7.65 39.83 20.16
CA GLY A 17 6.60 39.17 19.39
C GLY A 17 7.15 38.13 18.42
N CYS A 18 8.24 38.45 17.71
CA CYS A 18 8.92 37.49 16.83
C CYS A 18 9.46 36.28 17.62
N THR A 19 10.12 36.53 18.76
CA THR A 19 10.65 35.44 19.62
C THR A 19 9.52 34.54 20.14
N ALA A 20 8.40 35.12 20.58
CA ALA A 20 7.24 34.35 20.99
C ALA A 20 6.65 33.52 19.83
N ALA A 21 6.54 34.13 18.64
CA ALA A 21 6.08 33.44 17.43
C ALA A 21 7.01 32.28 17.03
N ILE A 22 8.33 32.44 17.16
CA ILE A 22 9.30 31.36 16.94
C ILE A 22 9.11 30.24 17.97
N GLY A 23 8.88 30.55 19.25
CA GLY A 23 8.57 29.55 20.27
C GLY A 23 7.33 28.73 19.91
N VAL A 24 6.27 29.38 19.44
CA VAL A 24 5.07 28.71 18.91
C VAL A 24 5.42 27.90 17.65
N SER A 25 6.26 28.44 16.77
CA SER A 25 6.70 27.76 15.55
C SER A 25 7.46 26.46 15.83
N VAL A 26 8.26 26.39 16.89
CA VAL A 26 8.94 25.15 17.31
C VAL A 26 7.91 24.10 17.70
N ILE A 27 6.89 24.49 18.48
CA ILE A 27 5.81 23.57 18.90
C ILE A 27 5.01 23.11 17.68
N LEU A 28 4.65 24.02 16.79
CA LEU A 28 3.94 23.69 15.55
C LEU A 28 4.77 22.77 14.64
N TRP A 29 6.08 22.95 14.58
CA TRP A 29 6.96 22.05 13.82
C TRP A 29 6.97 20.65 14.41
N ILE A 30 7.05 20.51 15.74
CA ILE A 30 6.98 19.21 16.41
C ILE A 30 5.65 18.52 16.08
N VAL A 31 4.53 19.24 16.18
CA VAL A 31 3.20 18.71 15.82
C VAL A 31 3.13 18.33 14.34
N ALA A 32 3.71 19.14 13.46
CA ALA A 32 3.78 18.85 12.03
C ALA A 32 4.55 17.54 11.79
N ILE A 33 5.80 17.42 12.24
CA ILE A 33 6.61 16.22 11.98
C ILE A 33 6.06 14.95 12.65
N SER A 34 5.31 15.07 13.75
CA SER A 34 4.71 13.92 14.45
C SER A 34 3.39 13.43 13.83
N THR A 35 2.83 14.14 12.85
CA THR A 35 1.54 13.76 12.23
C THR A 35 1.67 12.84 11.02
N ASP A 36 0.64 12.04 10.78
CA ASP A 36 0.53 11.12 9.63
C ASP A 36 -0.18 11.75 8.44
N HIS A 37 -0.54 13.02 8.56
CA HIS A 37 -1.38 13.73 7.58
C HIS A 37 -0.56 14.81 6.89
N TRP A 38 0.60 14.45 6.36
CA TRP A 38 1.33 15.30 5.42
C TRP A 38 0.75 15.16 4.03
N PHE A 39 0.45 13.92 3.67
CA PHE A 39 0.02 13.55 2.35
C PHE A 39 -1.09 12.50 2.42
N VAL A 40 -2.18 12.73 1.68
CA VAL A 40 -3.35 11.86 1.70
C VAL A 40 -3.71 11.46 0.28
N VAL A 41 -3.77 10.15 0.05
CA VAL A 41 -4.22 9.57 -1.22
C VAL A 41 -5.61 8.98 -0.98
N SER A 42 -6.56 9.29 -1.85
CA SER A 42 -7.93 8.78 -1.80
C SER A 42 -8.25 8.02 -3.08
N GLY A 43 -8.80 6.82 -2.91
CA GLY A 43 -9.37 6.00 -3.98
C GLY A 43 -10.88 6.22 -4.16
N GLY A 44 -11.46 7.28 -3.59
CA GLY A 44 -12.90 7.58 -3.70
C GLY A 44 -13.78 6.50 -3.09
N GLN A 45 -14.60 5.83 -3.92
CA GLN A 45 -15.46 4.71 -3.49
C GLN A 45 -14.70 3.37 -3.36
N GLY A 46 -13.41 3.35 -3.69
CA GLY A 46 -12.56 2.18 -3.56
C GLY A 46 -12.02 1.72 -4.90
N ILE A 47 -10.70 1.61 -5.01
CA ILE A 47 -10.02 1.09 -6.20
C ILE A 47 -9.65 -0.37 -5.95
N PHE A 48 -10.06 -1.26 -6.86
CA PHE A 48 -9.77 -2.68 -6.73
C PHE A 48 -8.31 -2.97 -7.09
N ILE A 49 -7.57 -3.60 -6.19
CA ILE A 49 -6.21 -4.08 -6.41
C ILE A 49 -6.26 -5.58 -6.72
N PRO A 50 -5.98 -6.01 -7.96
CA PRO A 50 -6.11 -7.40 -8.37
C PRO A 50 -5.23 -8.38 -7.57
N ASP A 51 -4.01 -7.98 -7.25
CA ASP A 51 -3.01 -8.84 -6.59
C ASP A 51 -3.43 -9.21 -5.16
N THR A 52 -3.95 -8.23 -4.41
CA THR A 52 -4.37 -8.43 -3.02
C THR A 52 -5.86 -8.79 -2.88
N ARG A 53 -6.64 -8.62 -3.96
CA ARG A 53 -8.11 -8.77 -4.02
C ARG A 53 -8.85 -7.88 -3.01
N ARG A 54 -8.37 -6.65 -2.81
CA ARG A 54 -8.91 -5.68 -1.85
C ARG A 54 -9.26 -4.37 -2.54
N TYR A 55 -10.18 -3.63 -1.95
CA TYR A 55 -10.45 -2.25 -2.31
C TYR A 55 -9.55 -1.34 -1.49
N TYR A 56 -8.75 -0.53 -2.16
CA TYR A 56 -8.02 0.56 -1.55
C TYR A 56 -8.95 1.77 -1.41
N LEU A 57 -9.13 2.27 -0.19
CA LEU A 57 -9.97 3.44 0.08
C LEU A 57 -9.16 4.71 0.22
N ALA A 58 -8.17 4.71 1.10
CA ALA A 58 -7.34 5.87 1.37
C ALA A 58 -6.01 5.45 2.02
N SER A 59 -5.01 6.32 1.92
CA SER A 59 -3.81 6.23 2.73
C SER A 59 -3.37 7.59 3.20
N TYR A 60 -2.96 7.63 4.46
CA TYR A 60 -2.40 8.80 5.12
C TYR A 60 -0.92 8.53 5.32
N SER A 61 -0.09 9.39 4.75
CA SER A 61 1.36 9.32 4.86
C SER A 61 1.86 10.50 5.67
N GLY A 62 2.61 10.18 6.72
CA GLY A 62 3.44 11.14 7.45
C GLY A 62 4.92 10.85 7.26
N LEU A 63 5.72 11.65 7.97
CA LEU A 63 7.17 11.57 7.92
C LEU A 63 7.73 10.24 8.46
N TRP A 64 7.05 9.63 9.44
CA TRP A 64 7.56 8.45 10.17
C TRP A 64 6.80 7.17 9.88
N ARG A 65 5.52 7.27 9.51
CA ARG A 65 4.65 6.12 9.27
C ARG A 65 3.64 6.41 8.18
N ILE A 66 3.19 5.33 7.56
CA ILE A 66 2.11 5.33 6.57
C ILE A 66 0.99 4.40 7.04
N CYS A 67 -0.24 4.92 7.02
CA CYS A 67 -1.45 4.18 7.36
C CYS A 67 -2.31 4.00 6.11
N ARG A 68 -2.61 2.74 5.77
CA ARG A 68 -3.44 2.37 4.62
C ARG A 68 -4.77 1.81 5.09
N PHE A 69 -5.84 2.34 4.53
CA PHE A 69 -7.21 1.92 4.76
C PHE A 69 -7.71 1.19 3.52
N SER A 70 -8.03 -0.09 3.72
CA SER A 70 -8.52 -0.97 2.67
C SER A 70 -9.75 -1.73 3.14
N VAL A 71 -10.48 -2.30 2.20
CA VAL A 71 -11.65 -3.11 2.46
C VAL A 71 -11.49 -4.45 1.77
N VAL A 72 -11.68 -5.51 2.55
CA VAL A 72 -11.65 -6.89 2.04
C VAL A 72 -13.08 -7.33 1.75
N PRO A 73 -13.43 -7.59 0.47
CA PRO A 73 -14.71 -8.19 0.13
C PRO A 73 -14.68 -9.68 0.48
N THR A 74 -15.59 -10.11 1.33
CA THR A 74 -15.79 -11.51 1.68
C THR A 74 -17.19 -11.94 1.24
N LEU A 75 -17.28 -13.11 0.63
CA LEU A 75 -18.50 -13.57 -0.03
C LEU A 75 -19.41 -14.24 1.00
N LEU A 76 -20.70 -13.87 1.04
CA LEU A 76 -21.66 -14.51 1.95
C LEU A 76 -21.97 -15.93 1.48
N ALA A 77 -22.18 -16.85 2.43
CA ALA A 77 -22.49 -18.26 2.16
C ALA A 77 -23.70 -18.42 1.22
N ASN A 78 -24.75 -17.60 1.38
CA ASN A 78 -26.01 -17.69 0.63
C ASN A 78 -26.03 -16.85 -0.66
N SER A 79 -24.90 -16.30 -1.09
CA SER A 79 -24.82 -15.46 -2.30
C SER A 79 -24.81 -16.31 -3.57
N THR A 80 -25.58 -15.87 -4.58
CA THR A 80 -25.64 -16.45 -5.93
C THR A 80 -24.47 -16.05 -6.83
N ALA A 81 -23.59 -15.15 -6.36
CA ALA A 81 -22.44 -14.67 -7.10
C ALA A 81 -21.44 -15.79 -7.42
N ALA A 82 -20.84 -15.74 -8.61
CA ALA A 82 -19.85 -16.71 -9.04
C ALA A 82 -18.58 -16.64 -8.18
N ARG A 83 -18.07 -17.82 -7.78
CA ARG A 83 -16.93 -17.96 -6.86
C ARG A 83 -15.79 -18.69 -7.56
N ASN A 84 -14.56 -18.32 -7.24
CA ASN A 84 -13.41 -19.13 -7.65
C ASN A 84 -13.42 -20.44 -6.83
N PHE A 85 -13.18 -21.58 -7.46
CA PHE A 85 -13.08 -22.88 -6.79
C PHE A 85 -12.08 -22.87 -5.62
N THR A 86 -11.02 -22.04 -5.68
CA THR A 86 -10.03 -21.91 -4.61
C THR A 86 -10.58 -21.33 -3.30
N LEU A 87 -11.71 -20.63 -3.34
CA LEU A 87 -12.40 -20.13 -2.14
C LEU A 87 -13.20 -21.22 -1.43
N LEU A 88 -13.52 -22.32 -2.12
CA LEU A 88 -14.33 -23.43 -1.62
C LEU A 88 -13.48 -24.67 -1.32
N SER A 89 -12.23 -24.70 -1.81
CA SER A 89 -11.28 -25.77 -1.52
C SER A 89 -10.71 -25.70 -0.11
N SER A 90 -10.50 -26.85 0.53
CA SER A 90 -9.76 -26.90 1.78
C SER A 90 -8.27 -26.62 1.54
N THR A 91 -7.67 -25.83 2.43
CA THR A 91 -6.23 -25.55 2.43
C THR A 91 -5.49 -26.32 3.53
N ASN A 92 -6.22 -26.96 4.45
CA ASN A 92 -5.65 -27.67 5.59
C ASN A 92 -5.40 -29.14 5.21
N LEU A 93 -4.13 -29.56 5.24
CA LEU A 93 -3.72 -30.91 4.85
C LEU A 93 -4.42 -32.02 5.66
N THR A 94 -4.69 -31.76 6.95
CA THR A 94 -5.36 -32.75 7.81
C THR A 94 -6.80 -33.02 7.39
N GLU A 95 -7.53 -31.95 7.04
CA GLU A 95 -8.90 -32.02 6.53
C GLU A 95 -8.93 -32.68 5.15
N ILE A 96 -7.97 -32.33 4.28
CA ILE A 96 -7.82 -32.95 2.94
C ILE A 96 -7.62 -34.46 3.07
N ASN A 97 -6.74 -34.92 3.96
CA ASN A 97 -6.48 -36.36 4.12
C ASN A 97 -7.71 -37.10 4.70
N ALA A 98 -8.48 -36.45 5.57
CA ALA A 98 -9.74 -37.01 6.07
C ALA A 98 -10.81 -37.11 4.97
N LEU A 99 -10.92 -36.07 4.13
CA LEU A 99 -11.82 -36.06 2.98
C LEU A 99 -11.42 -37.10 1.94
N LYS A 100 -10.13 -37.25 1.62
CA LYS A 100 -9.64 -38.31 0.72
C LYS A 100 -10.06 -39.70 1.20
N LYS A 101 -9.91 -40.00 2.50
CA LYS A 101 -10.36 -41.27 3.09
C LYS A 101 -11.87 -41.46 2.99
N THR A 102 -12.65 -40.38 3.13
CA THR A 102 -14.11 -40.42 3.01
C THR A 102 -14.53 -40.71 1.57
N VAL A 103 -13.96 -39.96 0.61
CA VAL A 103 -14.23 -40.10 -0.83
C VAL A 103 -13.75 -41.45 -1.36
N ALA A 104 -12.65 -42.00 -0.84
CA ALA A 104 -12.13 -43.31 -1.25
C ALA A 104 -13.13 -44.47 -1.05
N VAL A 105 -14.07 -44.34 -0.11
CA VAL A 105 -15.09 -45.36 0.21
C VAL A 105 -16.39 -45.10 -0.54
N GLU A 106 -16.53 -43.97 -1.25
CA GLU A 106 -17.74 -43.66 -1.98
C GLU A 106 -17.97 -44.63 -3.15
N PRO A 107 -19.23 -44.97 -3.44
CA PRO A 107 -19.57 -45.99 -4.43
C PRO A 107 -19.04 -45.66 -5.83
N PHE A 108 -18.93 -44.37 -6.17
CA PHE A 108 -18.42 -43.95 -7.47
C PHE A 108 -16.91 -44.27 -7.63
N ILE A 109 -16.10 -44.13 -6.59
CA ILE A 109 -14.66 -44.49 -6.65
C ILE A 109 -14.49 -46.01 -6.76
N LEU A 110 -15.27 -46.76 -5.99
CA LEU A 110 -15.25 -48.22 -6.03
C LEU A 110 -15.70 -48.77 -7.39
N ASP A 111 -16.70 -48.14 -8.01
CA ASP A 111 -17.14 -48.47 -9.37
C ASP A 111 -16.03 -48.24 -10.40
N ILE A 112 -15.35 -47.08 -10.31
CA ILE A 112 -14.26 -46.73 -11.23
C ILE A 112 -13.14 -47.78 -11.20
N ILE A 113 -12.69 -48.20 -10.01
CA ILE A 113 -11.56 -49.14 -9.87
C ILE A 113 -11.91 -50.53 -10.40
N ASN A 114 -13.15 -50.98 -10.18
CA ASN A 114 -13.54 -52.35 -10.51
C ASN A 114 -13.98 -52.52 -11.97
N ASN A 115 -14.60 -51.48 -12.55
CA ASN A 115 -15.30 -51.59 -13.83
C ASN A 115 -14.61 -50.84 -14.98
N VAL A 116 -13.85 -49.79 -14.70
CA VAL A 116 -13.20 -49.00 -15.75
C VAL A 116 -11.85 -49.61 -16.12
N LYS A 117 -11.67 -49.95 -17.39
CA LYS A 117 -10.41 -50.47 -17.94
C LYS A 117 -9.95 -49.58 -19.09
N LEU A 118 -8.71 -49.12 -19.01
CA LEU A 118 -8.08 -48.36 -20.10
C LEU A 118 -7.68 -49.29 -21.24
N SER A 119 -8.04 -48.91 -22.47
CA SER A 119 -7.44 -49.47 -23.68
C SER A 119 -5.99 -49.01 -23.81
N HIS A 120 -5.08 -49.95 -24.09
CA HIS A 120 -3.67 -49.66 -24.38
C HIS A 120 -3.41 -49.81 -25.88
N PRO A 121 -2.72 -48.85 -26.54
CA PRO A 121 -2.12 -47.62 -26.00
C PRO A 121 -3.14 -46.49 -25.75
N ILE A 122 -2.84 -45.60 -24.81
CA ILE A 122 -3.68 -44.42 -24.49
C ILE A 122 -3.47 -43.38 -25.59
N THR A 123 -4.47 -43.19 -26.45
CA THR A 123 -4.40 -42.27 -27.59
C THR A 123 -5.19 -40.98 -27.38
N ASN A 124 -6.19 -40.98 -26.49
CA ASN A 124 -7.06 -39.82 -26.22
C ASN A 124 -7.39 -39.68 -24.72
N ILE A 125 -7.74 -38.46 -24.30
CA ILE A 125 -8.19 -38.13 -22.94
C ILE A 125 -9.72 -38.30 -22.85
N ASP A 126 -10.16 -39.54 -22.74
CA ASP A 126 -11.57 -39.89 -22.56
C ASP A 126 -12.03 -39.75 -21.09
N ASN A 127 -13.34 -39.74 -20.86
CA ASN A 127 -13.91 -39.61 -19.50
C ASN A 127 -13.40 -40.71 -18.55
N ASP A 128 -13.26 -41.94 -19.04
CA ASP A 128 -12.74 -43.09 -18.29
C ASP A 128 -11.29 -42.88 -17.82
N PHE A 129 -10.46 -42.25 -18.65
CA PHE A 129 -9.11 -41.87 -18.27
C PHE A 129 -9.13 -40.86 -17.11
N ARG A 130 -9.99 -39.84 -17.19
CA ARG A 130 -10.12 -38.79 -16.15
C ARG A 130 -10.64 -39.37 -14.83
N ARG A 131 -11.61 -40.29 -14.91
CA ARG A 131 -12.14 -41.04 -13.74
C ARG A 131 -11.04 -41.83 -13.04
N LEU A 132 -10.27 -42.61 -13.80
CA LEU A 132 -9.16 -43.39 -13.24
C LEU A 132 -8.03 -42.51 -12.69
N LEU A 133 -7.67 -41.43 -13.39
CA LEU A 133 -6.67 -40.48 -12.93
C LEU A 133 -7.05 -39.87 -11.57
N PHE A 134 -8.32 -39.48 -11.39
CA PHE A 134 -8.82 -38.97 -10.12
C PHE A 134 -8.90 -40.06 -9.04
N ALA A 135 -9.36 -41.27 -9.36
CA ALA A 135 -9.46 -42.37 -8.41
C ALA A 135 -8.10 -42.81 -7.85
N HIS A 136 -7.09 -43.00 -8.71
CA HIS A 136 -5.73 -43.34 -8.26
C HIS A 136 -5.10 -42.24 -7.39
N TRP A 137 -5.45 -40.97 -7.64
CA TRP A 137 -5.03 -39.85 -6.80
C TRP A 137 -5.67 -39.87 -5.40
N ILE A 138 -6.96 -40.18 -5.31
CA ILE A 138 -7.70 -40.31 -4.05
C ILE A 138 -7.16 -41.48 -3.20
N LEU A 139 -6.89 -42.63 -3.83
CA LEU A 139 -6.38 -43.83 -3.17
C LEU A 139 -4.90 -43.76 -2.78
N GLU A 140 -4.20 -42.67 -3.12
CA GLU A 140 -2.77 -42.48 -2.87
C GLU A 140 -1.87 -43.57 -3.51
N GLN A 141 -2.31 -44.16 -4.62
CA GLN A 141 -1.50 -45.12 -5.40
C GLN A 141 -0.48 -44.36 -6.25
N LYS A 142 0.66 -44.03 -5.62
CA LYS A 142 1.66 -43.11 -6.17
C LYS A 142 2.22 -43.51 -7.53
N GLU A 143 2.45 -44.80 -7.75
CA GLU A 143 3.04 -45.28 -9.01
C GLU A 143 2.07 -45.15 -10.18
N ASP A 144 0.84 -45.62 -10.01
CA ASP A 144 -0.20 -45.56 -11.03
C ASP A 144 -0.64 -44.12 -11.33
N PHE A 145 -0.77 -43.29 -10.29
CA PHE A 145 -1.07 -41.88 -10.48
C PHE A 145 0.07 -41.16 -11.23
N ARG A 146 1.33 -41.47 -10.94
CA ARG A 146 2.47 -40.86 -11.64
C ARG A 146 2.49 -41.23 -13.11
N THR A 147 2.26 -42.50 -13.46
CA THR A 147 2.24 -42.92 -14.87
C THR A 147 1.10 -42.26 -15.64
N LEU A 148 -0.10 -42.21 -15.06
CA LEU A 148 -1.25 -41.53 -15.68
C LEU A 148 -1.04 -40.02 -15.79
N LYS A 149 -0.44 -39.37 -14.78
CA LYS A 149 -0.09 -37.95 -14.81
C LYS A 149 0.88 -37.62 -15.95
N GLU A 150 1.92 -38.42 -16.14
CA GLU A 150 2.87 -38.18 -17.23
C GLU A 150 2.22 -38.37 -18.61
N ASN A 151 1.36 -39.39 -18.76
CA ASN A 151 0.58 -39.57 -19.98
C ASN A 151 -0.36 -38.38 -20.26
N TYR A 152 -1.03 -37.86 -19.21
CA TYR A 152 -1.87 -36.66 -19.31
C TYR A 152 -1.05 -35.46 -19.79
N LYS A 153 0.13 -35.22 -19.19
CA LYS A 153 1.01 -34.12 -19.60
C LYS A 153 1.45 -34.22 -21.05
N VAL A 154 1.83 -35.41 -21.51
CA VAL A 154 2.24 -35.63 -22.91
C VAL A 154 1.08 -35.32 -23.86
N LEU A 155 -0.12 -35.83 -23.58
CA LEU A 155 -1.30 -35.60 -24.42
C LEU A 155 -1.72 -34.13 -24.45
N VAL A 156 -1.72 -33.44 -23.30
CA VAL A 156 -2.05 -32.02 -23.20
C VAL A 156 -1.00 -31.12 -23.84
N ALA A 157 0.29 -31.44 -23.71
CA ALA A 157 1.38 -30.70 -24.36
C ALA A 157 1.34 -30.80 -25.89
N THR A 158 0.77 -31.90 -26.42
CA THR A 158 0.62 -32.10 -27.87
C THR A 158 -0.51 -31.24 -28.44
N ASP A 159 -1.54 -30.94 -27.64
CA ASP A 159 -2.70 -30.12 -28.00
C ASP A 159 -2.42 -28.61 -27.85
N LEU A 160 -1.58 -28.23 -26.88
CA LEU A 160 -1.21 -26.84 -26.61
C LEU A 160 0.01 -26.38 -27.44
N LYS A 161 -0.21 -26.04 -28.72
CA LYS A 161 0.75 -25.20 -29.47
C LYS A 161 0.74 -23.76 -28.92
N ALA A 162 1.45 -23.56 -27.82
CA ALA A 162 2.01 -22.29 -27.33
C ALA A 162 1.11 -21.05 -27.49
N ASP A 163 0.03 -20.99 -26.70
CA ASP A 163 -0.63 -19.73 -26.39
C ASP A 163 0.39 -18.80 -25.70
N LYS A 164 0.86 -17.80 -26.44
CA LYS A 164 1.56 -16.66 -25.85
C LYS A 164 0.58 -15.99 -24.90
N ALA A 165 0.78 -16.18 -23.60
CA ALA A 165 0.05 -15.47 -22.57
C ALA A 165 0.08 -13.97 -22.87
N SER A 166 -1.05 -13.42 -23.27
CA SER A 166 -1.21 -11.98 -23.43
C SER A 166 -1.25 -11.37 -22.03
N ASN A 167 -0.52 -10.26 -21.82
CA ASN A 167 -0.58 -9.50 -20.56
C ASN A 167 -1.93 -8.80 -20.34
N ASN A 168 -2.91 -9.03 -21.22
CA ASN A 168 -4.25 -8.48 -21.09
C ASN A 168 -5.00 -9.12 -19.91
N LEU A 169 -5.50 -8.25 -19.04
CA LEU A 169 -6.20 -8.62 -17.82
C LEU A 169 -7.62 -8.09 -17.90
N MET A 170 -8.60 -9.00 -17.81
CA MET A 170 -10.02 -8.67 -17.89
C MET A 170 -10.68 -8.89 -16.53
N MET A 171 -11.37 -7.86 -16.05
CA MET A 171 -12.11 -7.90 -14.80
C MET A 171 -13.54 -8.35 -15.06
N ILE A 172 -14.01 -9.32 -14.28
CA ILE A 172 -15.35 -9.90 -14.43
C ILE A 172 -16.16 -9.62 -13.17
N ASN A 173 -17.38 -9.12 -13.36
CA ASN A 173 -18.33 -8.91 -12.28
C ASN A 173 -19.03 -10.25 -11.94
N PRO A 174 -18.84 -10.80 -10.73
CA PRO A 174 -19.37 -12.11 -10.33
C PRO A 174 -20.87 -12.12 -10.06
N THR A 175 -21.53 -10.96 -9.94
CA THR A 175 -22.95 -10.87 -9.60
C THR A 175 -23.88 -11.14 -10.78
N ASN A 176 -23.41 -10.90 -12.01
CA ASN A 176 -24.19 -11.14 -13.23
C ASN A 176 -23.78 -12.49 -13.85
N VAL A 177 -24.41 -13.57 -13.37
CA VAL A 177 -24.05 -14.94 -13.74
C VAL A 177 -24.25 -15.21 -15.24
N SER A 178 -25.24 -14.59 -15.90
CA SER A 178 -25.43 -14.76 -17.34
C SER A 178 -24.31 -14.12 -18.15
N ALA A 179 -23.87 -12.91 -17.77
CA ALA A 179 -22.72 -12.26 -18.40
C ALA A 179 -21.42 -13.04 -18.14
N VAL A 180 -21.25 -13.58 -16.92
CA VAL A 180 -20.12 -14.47 -16.60
C VAL A 180 -20.14 -15.71 -17.50
N LYS A 181 -21.31 -16.34 -17.69
CA LYS A 181 -21.47 -17.50 -18.57
C LYS A 181 -21.17 -17.17 -20.03
N GLU A 182 -21.50 -15.98 -20.50
CA GLU A 182 -21.19 -15.55 -21.87
C GLU A 182 -19.68 -15.32 -22.07
N ILE A 183 -18.99 -14.74 -21.08
CA ILE A 183 -17.56 -14.43 -21.15
C ILE A 183 -16.69 -15.67 -20.93
N ILE A 184 -17.08 -16.52 -19.98
CA ILE A 184 -16.28 -17.62 -19.43
C ILE A 184 -16.76 -18.99 -19.98
N GLY A 185 -17.98 -19.06 -20.54
CA GLY A 185 -18.50 -20.21 -21.26
C GLY A 185 -18.40 -21.50 -20.45
N ALA A 186 -17.58 -22.43 -20.97
CA ALA A 186 -17.39 -23.77 -20.43
C ALA A 186 -16.72 -23.81 -19.05
N THR A 187 -16.09 -22.74 -18.57
CA THR A 187 -15.37 -22.76 -17.27
C THR A 187 -16.24 -22.38 -16.07
N LEU A 188 -17.53 -22.10 -16.28
CA LEU A 188 -18.53 -21.94 -15.22
C LEU A 188 -19.30 -23.26 -14.99
N SER A 189 -19.25 -23.77 -13.77
CA SER A 189 -19.93 -25.00 -13.33
C SER A 189 -20.90 -24.69 -12.18
N THR A 190 -22.03 -25.38 -12.10
CA THR A 190 -23.03 -25.15 -11.03
C THR A 190 -23.07 -26.38 -10.13
N VAL A 191 -22.51 -26.25 -8.93
CA VAL A 191 -22.38 -27.36 -7.97
C VAL A 191 -23.45 -27.21 -6.90
N LYS A 192 -24.11 -28.32 -6.54
CA LYS A 192 -25.04 -28.36 -5.40
C LYS A 192 -24.29 -28.66 -4.11
N VAL A 193 -24.30 -27.73 -3.17
CA VAL A 193 -23.73 -27.92 -1.83
C VAL A 193 -24.83 -27.65 -0.81
N ASN A 194 -25.19 -28.66 0.00
CA ASN A 194 -26.20 -28.57 1.06
C ASN A 194 -27.52 -27.92 0.58
N ASP A 195 -28.11 -28.47 -0.49
CA ASP A 195 -29.36 -28.00 -1.14
C ASP A 195 -29.31 -26.60 -1.79
N THR A 196 -28.13 -25.95 -1.81
CA THR A 196 -27.93 -24.67 -2.50
C THR A 196 -27.08 -24.85 -3.75
N SER A 197 -27.56 -24.33 -4.88
CA SER A 197 -26.79 -24.29 -6.14
C SER A 197 -25.81 -23.12 -6.10
N ILE A 198 -24.51 -23.43 -6.16
CA ILE A 198 -23.42 -22.46 -6.13
C ILE A 198 -22.74 -22.43 -7.49
N ASN A 199 -22.54 -21.23 -8.03
CA ASN A 199 -21.79 -21.02 -9.26
C ASN A 199 -20.29 -21.00 -8.97
N VAL A 200 -19.56 -21.98 -9.49
CA VAL A 200 -18.12 -22.15 -9.30
C VAL A 200 -17.40 -21.99 -10.63
N ILE A 201 -16.36 -21.16 -10.63
CA ILE A 201 -15.49 -20.98 -11.78
C ILE A 201 -14.27 -21.89 -11.63
N VAL A 202 -14.11 -22.80 -12.59
CA VAL A 202 -13.03 -23.80 -12.65
C VAL A 202 -12.20 -23.55 -13.91
N PRO A 203 -10.87 -23.38 -13.82
CA PRO A 203 -10.01 -23.17 -14.98
C PRO A 203 -10.15 -24.30 -16.01
N GLU A 204 -10.03 -23.96 -17.29
CA GLU A 204 -10.20 -24.91 -18.40
C GLU A 204 -9.27 -26.11 -18.30
N GLY A 205 -7.99 -25.88 -18.00
CA GLY A 205 -7.02 -26.96 -17.81
C GLY A 205 -7.37 -27.90 -16.66
N LEU A 206 -8.03 -27.41 -15.61
CA LEU A 206 -8.49 -28.25 -14.50
C LEU A 206 -9.78 -28.97 -14.86
N LYS A 207 -10.70 -28.29 -15.56
CA LYS A 207 -11.92 -28.91 -16.07
C LYS A 207 -11.62 -30.07 -17.01
N ASN A 208 -10.62 -29.93 -17.89
CA ASN A 208 -10.20 -30.98 -18.83
C ASN A 208 -9.52 -32.18 -18.12
N ALA A 209 -9.00 -31.99 -16.91
CA ALA A 209 -8.48 -33.07 -16.07
C ALA A 209 -9.57 -33.79 -15.27
N LEU A 210 -10.73 -33.15 -15.06
CA LEU A 210 -11.83 -33.68 -14.26
C LEU A 210 -12.76 -34.57 -15.09
N PHE A 211 -13.30 -35.59 -14.44
CA PHE A 211 -14.30 -36.49 -15.03
C PHE A 211 -15.66 -35.79 -15.18
N GLU A 212 -16.47 -36.26 -16.11
CA GLU A 212 -17.85 -35.78 -16.28
C GLU A 212 -18.68 -36.12 -15.03
N ASP A 213 -19.63 -35.25 -14.67
CA ASP A 213 -20.51 -35.37 -13.48
C ASP A 213 -19.81 -35.15 -12.12
N TRP A 214 -18.58 -34.63 -12.12
CA TRP A 214 -17.91 -34.20 -10.87
C TRP A 214 -18.74 -33.14 -10.09
N GLU A 215 -19.57 -32.36 -10.79
CA GLU A 215 -20.43 -31.32 -10.24
C GLU A 215 -21.52 -31.87 -9.29
N ASP A 216 -21.89 -33.15 -9.45
CA ASP A 216 -22.86 -33.83 -8.60
C ASP A 216 -22.24 -34.40 -7.32
N GLN A 217 -20.90 -34.40 -7.22
CA GLN A 217 -20.15 -34.97 -6.10
C GLN A 217 -19.69 -33.86 -5.14
N PRO A 218 -20.40 -33.59 -4.03
CA PRO A 218 -20.12 -32.44 -3.15
C PRO A 218 -18.74 -32.52 -2.48
N ASN A 219 -18.24 -33.74 -2.22
CA ASN A 219 -16.96 -33.97 -1.54
C ASN A 219 -15.74 -33.80 -2.47
N VAL A 220 -15.95 -33.67 -3.77
CA VAL A 220 -14.88 -33.44 -4.76
C VAL A 220 -14.44 -31.98 -4.78
N LEU A 221 -15.38 -31.03 -4.63
CA LEU A 221 -15.11 -29.59 -4.70
C LEU A 221 -14.03 -29.13 -3.69
N PRO A 222 -14.06 -29.54 -2.40
CA PRO A 222 -13.02 -29.21 -1.42
C PRO A 222 -11.61 -29.68 -1.81
N LEU A 223 -11.50 -30.73 -2.62
CA LEU A 223 -10.25 -31.41 -2.99
C LEU A 223 -9.60 -30.84 -4.26
N LEU A 224 -10.35 -30.07 -5.06
CA LEU A 224 -9.90 -29.60 -6.38
C LEU A 224 -8.60 -28.80 -6.36
N LEU A 225 -8.38 -27.96 -5.35
CA LEU A 225 -7.14 -27.19 -5.24
C LEU A 225 -5.92 -28.09 -5.04
N GLN A 226 -6.03 -29.11 -4.18
CA GLN A 226 -4.93 -30.03 -3.96
C GLN A 226 -4.70 -30.90 -5.20
N TYR A 227 -5.77 -31.36 -5.85
CA TYR A 227 -5.68 -32.13 -7.08
C TYR A 227 -4.98 -31.33 -8.20
N SER A 228 -5.37 -30.07 -8.40
CA SER A 228 -4.74 -29.17 -9.36
C SER A 228 -3.24 -28.97 -9.09
N LYS A 229 -2.84 -28.84 -7.82
CA LYS A 229 -1.44 -28.72 -7.41
C LYS A 229 -0.66 -30.00 -7.71
N ASP A 230 -1.22 -31.15 -7.36
CA ASP A 230 -0.56 -32.45 -7.54
C ASP A 230 -0.45 -32.82 -9.03
N LEU A 231 -1.40 -32.38 -9.87
CA LEU A 231 -1.34 -32.50 -11.33
C LEU A 231 -0.45 -31.45 -12.02
N GLU A 232 -0.03 -30.39 -11.32
CA GLU A 232 0.69 -29.23 -11.87
C GLU A 232 -0.11 -28.46 -12.94
N VAL A 233 -1.43 -28.41 -12.80
CA VAL A 233 -2.31 -27.63 -13.68
C VAL A 233 -2.41 -26.19 -13.16
N PRO A 234 -2.28 -25.17 -14.02
CA PRO A 234 -2.36 -23.78 -13.60
C PRO A 234 -3.76 -23.42 -13.06
N ILE A 235 -3.79 -22.78 -11.89
CA ILE A 235 -5.03 -22.30 -11.23
C ILE A 235 -5.54 -20.97 -11.79
N SER A 236 -4.76 -20.31 -12.66
CA SER A 236 -5.14 -19.04 -13.27
C SER A 236 -6.24 -19.25 -14.30
N MET A 237 -7.28 -18.42 -14.25
CA MET A 237 -8.31 -18.40 -15.28
C MET A 237 -7.76 -17.67 -16.51
N VAL A 238 -7.48 -18.41 -17.57
CA VAL A 238 -6.94 -17.90 -18.84
C VAL A 238 -7.87 -18.35 -19.96
N ASN A 239 -8.19 -17.47 -20.90
CA ASN A 239 -8.90 -17.85 -22.12
C ASN A 239 -7.97 -18.57 -23.11
N SER A 240 -8.55 -19.24 -24.11
CA SER A 240 -7.82 -19.75 -25.30
C SER A 240 -6.99 -18.67 -26.02
N ASN A 241 -7.35 -17.39 -25.89
CA ASN A 241 -6.56 -16.27 -26.41
C ASN A 241 -5.45 -15.77 -25.45
N GLY A 242 -5.16 -16.48 -24.37
CA GLY A 242 -4.13 -16.11 -23.38
C GLY A 242 -4.49 -14.95 -22.45
N THR A 243 -5.73 -14.47 -22.43
CA THR A 243 -6.19 -13.36 -21.57
C THR A 243 -6.50 -13.86 -20.15
N ARG A 244 -5.98 -13.19 -19.12
CA ARG A 244 -6.22 -13.56 -17.71
C ARG A 244 -7.50 -12.92 -17.17
N TYR A 245 -8.34 -13.73 -16.55
CA TYR A 245 -9.57 -13.29 -15.89
C TYR A 245 -9.36 -13.13 -14.39
N ILE A 246 -9.82 -12.00 -13.85
CA ILE A 246 -9.87 -11.77 -12.41
C ILE A 246 -11.30 -11.40 -12.02
N ILE A 247 -11.85 -12.12 -11.04
CA ILE A 247 -13.13 -11.77 -10.44
C ILE A 247 -12.93 -10.47 -9.66
N GLN A 248 -13.61 -9.43 -10.11
CA GLN A 248 -13.69 -8.15 -9.41
C GLN A 248 -15.04 -8.10 -8.70
N PRO A 249 -15.07 -8.13 -7.35
CA PRO A 249 -16.31 -7.94 -6.60
C PRO A 249 -17.00 -6.61 -6.96
N PRO A 250 -18.26 -6.40 -6.55
CA PRO A 250 -18.85 -5.08 -6.69
C PRO A 250 -18.14 -4.06 -5.80
N GLN A 251 -18.25 -2.78 -6.15
CA GLN A 251 -17.73 -1.69 -5.30
C GLN A 251 -18.37 -1.71 -3.91
N PRO A 252 -17.63 -1.33 -2.85
CA PRO A 252 -18.17 -1.31 -1.51
C PRO A 252 -19.31 -0.27 -1.40
N PRO A 253 -20.34 -0.54 -0.58
CA PRO A 253 -21.46 0.38 -0.43
C PRO A 253 -21.02 1.67 0.29
N LYS A 254 -21.64 2.80 -0.05
CA LYS A 254 -21.39 4.09 0.62
C LYS A 254 -21.78 4.08 2.11
N LYS A 255 -22.75 3.24 2.49
CA LYS A 255 -23.24 3.07 3.87
C LYS A 255 -23.48 1.59 4.13
N GLY A 256 -23.10 1.13 5.32
CA GLY A 256 -23.22 -0.28 5.72
C GLY A 256 -22.03 -1.13 5.29
N LYS A 257 -22.05 -2.40 5.71
CA LYS A 257 -20.96 -3.36 5.44
C LYS A 257 -21.34 -4.46 4.45
N VAL A 258 -22.61 -4.57 4.07
CA VAL A 258 -23.11 -5.69 3.24
C VAL A 258 -23.78 -5.13 2.00
N ALA A 259 -23.38 -5.64 0.83
CA ALA A 259 -24.01 -5.33 -0.45
C ALA A 259 -23.76 -6.45 -1.45
N ASN A 260 -24.74 -6.74 -2.33
CA ASN A 260 -24.60 -7.65 -3.46
C ASN A 260 -24.05 -9.05 -3.11
N GLY A 261 -24.39 -9.57 -1.92
CA GLY A 261 -23.91 -10.88 -1.45
C GLY A 261 -22.46 -10.89 -0.97
N TYR A 262 -21.86 -9.72 -0.72
CA TYR A 262 -20.56 -9.55 -0.09
C TYR A 262 -20.67 -8.79 1.23
N ILE A 263 -19.84 -9.17 2.20
CA ILE A 263 -19.55 -8.39 3.40
C ILE A 263 -18.14 -7.79 3.28
N TYR A 264 -18.09 -6.49 3.48
CA TYR A 264 -16.94 -5.64 3.29
C TYR A 264 -16.33 -5.32 4.65
N ASN A 265 -15.22 -5.97 4.95
CA ASN A 265 -14.52 -5.81 6.22
C ASN A 265 -13.39 -4.78 6.05
N GLY A 266 -13.46 -3.71 6.84
CA GLY A 266 -12.40 -2.71 6.89
C GLY A 266 -11.11 -3.30 7.46
N LEU A 267 -10.00 -3.00 6.81
CA LEU A 267 -8.66 -3.38 7.22
C LEU A 267 -7.77 -2.13 7.20
N GLU A 268 -7.32 -1.76 8.38
CA GLU A 268 -6.33 -0.72 8.59
C GLU A 268 -4.95 -1.37 8.80
N ARG A 269 -3.94 -0.87 8.09
CA ARG A 269 -2.54 -1.27 8.30
C ARG A 269 -1.68 -0.02 8.38
N CYS A 270 -1.08 0.20 9.54
CA CYS A 270 -0.09 1.24 9.76
C CYS A 270 1.28 0.62 9.90
N ASN A 271 2.22 1.05 9.08
CA ASN A 271 3.60 0.60 9.12
C ASN A 271 4.51 1.82 9.28
N TYR A 272 5.53 1.71 10.13
CA TYR A 272 6.60 2.70 10.18
C TYR A 272 7.47 2.57 8.94
N HIS A 273 8.01 3.71 8.48
CA HIS A 273 8.99 3.71 7.41
C HIS A 273 10.26 3.05 7.91
N ASP A 274 10.70 2.01 7.21
CA ASP A 274 12.01 1.43 7.45
C ASP A 274 13.05 2.21 6.64
N PHE A 275 13.76 3.11 7.31
CA PHE A 275 14.80 3.92 6.68
C PHE A 275 16.07 3.12 6.40
N PHE A 276 16.26 1.95 7.02
CA PHE A 276 17.50 1.16 6.91
C PHE A 276 17.22 -0.34 6.69
N PRO A 277 16.55 -0.70 5.58
CA PRO A 277 16.29 -2.09 5.25
C PRO A 277 17.59 -2.87 4.98
N THR A 278 17.54 -4.19 5.14
CA THR A 278 18.70 -5.06 4.88
C THR A 278 18.94 -5.20 3.37
N ARG A 279 20.20 -5.37 2.94
CA ARG A 279 20.56 -5.49 1.51
C ARG A 279 19.85 -6.61 0.75
N ASP A 280 19.42 -7.66 1.44
CA ASP A 280 18.67 -8.76 0.84
C ASP A 280 17.19 -8.40 0.61
N GLU A 281 16.65 -7.44 1.37
CA GLU A 281 15.25 -6.96 1.25
C GLU A 281 15.10 -5.90 0.15
N THR A 282 16.11 -5.06 -0.09
CA THR A 282 16.10 -4.08 -1.19
C THR A 282 16.37 -4.71 -2.56
N ARG A 283 16.88 -5.94 -2.61
CA ARG A 283 17.15 -6.66 -3.86
C ARG A 283 15.86 -7.19 -4.52
N ASP A 284 14.79 -7.33 -3.74
CA ASP A 284 13.46 -7.58 -4.26
C ASP A 284 12.94 -6.23 -4.80
N HIS A 285 12.58 -6.16 -6.10
CA HIS A 285 12.16 -4.92 -6.80
C HIS A 285 10.91 -4.22 -6.19
N THR A 286 10.47 -4.63 -5.02
CA THR A 286 9.33 -4.09 -4.27
C THR A 286 9.67 -2.81 -3.51
N ILE A 287 10.93 -2.62 -3.09
CA ILE A 287 11.43 -1.40 -2.41
C ILE A 287 12.24 -0.58 -3.43
N ASP A 288 11.95 0.72 -3.52
CA ASP A 288 12.62 1.63 -4.45
C ASP A 288 13.66 2.47 -3.71
N ASP A 289 14.93 2.38 -4.13
CA ASP A 289 16.04 3.08 -3.49
C ASP A 289 15.85 4.61 -3.56
N GLU A 290 15.29 5.13 -4.65
CA GLU A 290 15.07 6.57 -4.84
C GLU A 290 14.03 7.11 -3.85
N LEU A 291 12.91 6.38 -3.67
CA LEU A 291 11.88 6.75 -2.70
C LEU A 291 12.39 6.68 -1.25
N LEU A 292 13.21 5.67 -0.98
CA LEU A 292 13.85 5.50 0.31
C LEU A 292 14.81 6.66 0.63
N ASP A 293 15.54 7.13 -0.37
CA ASP A 293 16.45 8.28 -0.25
C ASP A 293 15.69 9.61 -0.06
N TYR A 294 14.53 9.78 -0.70
CA TYR A 294 13.64 10.91 -0.37
C TYR A 294 13.18 10.86 1.09
N ALA A 295 12.69 9.72 1.57
CA ALA A 295 12.22 9.57 2.95
C ALA A 295 13.33 9.82 3.98
N ARG A 296 14.55 9.31 3.75
CA ARG A 296 15.73 9.57 4.59
C ARG A 296 16.11 11.04 4.61
N THR A 297 16.10 11.69 3.44
CA THR A 297 16.40 13.10 3.30
C THR A 297 15.37 13.93 4.06
N GLU A 298 14.08 13.65 3.88
CA GLU A 298 13.00 14.33 4.58
C GLU A 298 13.14 14.23 6.11
N ALA A 299 13.33 13.01 6.63
CA ALA A 299 13.47 12.76 8.06
C ALA A 299 14.72 13.44 8.67
N SER A 300 15.86 13.37 7.98
CA SER A 300 17.11 13.98 8.46
C SER A 300 17.03 15.51 8.49
N PHE A 301 16.54 16.14 7.41
CA PHE A 301 16.36 17.59 7.37
C PHE A 301 15.31 18.07 8.37
N ALA A 302 14.26 17.29 8.63
CA ALA A 302 13.25 17.65 9.62
C ALA A 302 13.81 17.70 11.06
N CYS A 303 14.65 16.73 11.41
CA CYS A 303 15.38 16.71 12.68
C CYS A 303 16.38 17.86 12.78
N ILE A 304 17.18 18.11 11.73
CA ILE A 304 18.14 19.23 11.70
C ILE A 304 17.38 20.55 11.88
N CYS A 305 16.27 20.75 11.17
CA CYS A 305 15.44 21.94 11.28
C CYS A 305 14.97 22.17 12.72
N LEU A 306 14.50 21.12 13.41
CA LEU A 306 14.08 21.21 14.81
C LEU A 306 15.21 21.70 15.72
N PHE A 307 16.42 21.14 15.59
CA PHE A 307 17.57 21.57 16.39
C PHE A 307 17.98 23.01 16.10
N VAL A 308 18.03 23.41 14.83
CA VAL A 308 18.39 24.79 14.43
C VAL A 308 17.34 25.78 14.92
N MET A 309 16.05 25.44 14.86
CA MET A 309 14.97 26.29 15.39
C MET A 309 15.04 26.43 16.92
N ALA A 310 15.29 25.34 17.65
CA ALA A 310 15.46 25.38 19.10
C ALA A 310 16.65 26.28 19.49
N MET A 311 17.78 26.14 18.79
CA MET A 311 18.94 27.01 18.95
C MET A 311 18.61 28.48 18.62
N GLY A 312 17.89 28.73 17.53
CA GLY A 312 17.44 30.07 17.12
C GLY A 312 16.53 30.73 18.16
N PHE A 313 15.65 29.96 18.81
CA PHE A 313 14.81 30.45 19.90
C PHE A 313 15.64 30.89 21.11
N VAL A 314 16.61 30.07 21.54
CA VAL A 314 17.51 30.41 22.65
C VAL A 314 18.31 31.68 22.35
N PHE A 315 18.88 31.79 21.14
CA PHE A 315 19.61 33.00 20.74
C PHE A 315 18.71 34.23 20.67
N SER A 316 17.45 34.06 20.27
CA SER A 316 16.47 35.16 20.24
C SER A 316 16.17 35.70 21.63
N ILE A 317 16.00 34.82 22.63
CA ILE A 317 15.87 35.22 24.04
C ILE A 317 17.15 35.93 24.51
N TYR A 318 18.30 35.38 24.18
CA TYR A 318 19.60 35.92 24.57
C TYR A 318 19.82 37.35 24.06
N THR A 319 19.23 37.73 22.91
CA THR A 319 19.30 39.12 22.40
C THR A 319 18.63 40.16 23.31
N PHE A 320 17.75 39.75 24.24
CA PHE A 320 17.14 40.66 25.22
C PHE A 320 17.99 40.84 26.47
N LEU A 321 18.83 39.85 26.79
CA LEU A 321 19.78 39.91 27.91
C LEU A 321 20.99 40.77 27.57
N ASN A 322 21.47 40.68 26.32
CA ASN A 322 22.63 41.42 25.85
C ASN A 322 22.25 42.36 24.69
N PRO A 323 22.32 43.70 24.86
CA PRO A 323 21.81 44.66 23.89
C PRO A 323 22.63 44.77 22.59
N ARG A 324 23.80 44.10 22.52
CA ARG A 324 24.75 44.18 21.40
C ARG A 324 24.12 43.76 20.07
N TYR A 325 24.29 44.60 19.04
CA TYR A 325 23.68 44.36 17.72
C TYR A 325 24.13 43.05 17.04
N MET A 326 25.31 42.53 17.37
CA MET A 326 25.85 41.29 16.79
C MET A 326 24.96 40.07 17.07
N PHE A 327 24.41 39.94 18.29
CA PHE A 327 23.54 38.81 18.64
C PHE A 327 22.23 38.82 17.87
N LYS A 328 21.72 40.00 17.51
CA LYS A 328 20.51 40.15 16.67
C LYS A 328 20.76 39.63 15.24
N ARG A 329 21.97 39.84 14.70
CA ARG A 329 22.35 39.31 13.38
C ARG A 329 22.54 37.80 13.40
N LEU A 330 23.18 37.30 14.45
CA LEU A 330 23.36 35.86 14.65
C LEU A 330 21.99 35.16 14.74
N ALA A 331 21.08 35.67 15.58
CA ALA A 331 19.71 35.14 15.69
C ALA A 331 18.97 35.20 14.35
N GLY A 332 19.01 36.33 13.63
CA GLY A 332 18.44 36.44 12.29
C GLY A 332 18.99 35.41 11.31
N GLY A 333 20.31 35.21 11.27
CA GLY A 333 20.95 34.20 10.42
C GLY A 333 20.50 32.77 10.74
N ILE A 334 20.34 32.42 12.01
CA ILE A 334 19.84 31.10 12.41
C ILE A 334 18.38 30.89 12.01
N HIS A 335 17.54 31.94 12.09
CA HIS A 335 16.15 31.87 11.59
C HIS A 335 16.08 31.70 10.08
N PHE A 336 17.02 32.30 9.33
CA PHE A 336 17.12 32.07 7.89
C PHE A 336 17.49 30.62 7.57
N ILE A 337 18.47 30.05 8.28
CA ILE A 337 18.85 28.64 8.12
C ILE A 337 17.68 27.72 8.50
N SER A 338 16.94 28.05 9.56
CA SER A 338 15.72 27.33 9.97
C SER A 338 14.64 27.38 8.88
N ALA A 339 14.37 28.55 8.30
CA ALA A 339 13.44 28.70 7.18
C ALA A 339 13.90 27.89 5.95
N SER A 340 15.19 27.94 5.64
CA SER A 340 15.77 27.23 4.49
C SER A 340 15.68 25.71 4.64
N THR A 341 15.99 25.18 5.83
CA THR A 341 15.89 23.74 6.12
C THR A 341 14.43 23.26 6.11
N CYS A 342 13.49 24.05 6.66
CA CYS A 342 12.06 23.76 6.55
C CYS A 342 11.57 23.75 5.09
N PHE A 343 12.06 24.69 4.27
CA PHE A 343 11.71 24.75 2.85
C PHE A 343 12.24 23.55 2.06
N VAL A 344 13.45 23.07 2.39
CA VAL A 344 14.00 21.84 1.78
C VAL A 344 13.09 20.64 2.07
N VAL A 345 12.61 20.46 3.30
CA VAL A 345 11.67 19.38 3.64
C VAL A 345 10.40 19.44 2.79
N LEU A 346 9.82 20.65 2.62
CA LEU A 346 8.65 20.84 1.77
C LEU A 346 8.91 20.48 0.31
N GLN A 347 10.06 20.85 -0.25
CA GLN A 347 10.43 20.54 -1.63
C GLN A 347 10.67 19.04 -1.83
N VAL A 348 11.39 18.40 -0.91
CA VAL A 348 11.66 16.96 -0.92
C VAL A 348 10.35 16.18 -0.93
N LEU A 349 9.38 16.56 -0.09
CA LEU A 349 8.06 15.92 -0.07
C LEU A 349 7.32 16.06 -1.41
N ILE A 350 7.26 17.27 -1.98
CA ILE A 350 6.57 17.51 -3.26
C ILE A 350 7.18 16.64 -4.36
N HIS A 351 8.51 16.59 -4.43
CA HIS A 351 9.22 15.76 -5.40
C HIS A 351 9.01 14.26 -5.17
N ALA A 352 9.00 13.81 -3.91
CA ALA A 352 8.72 12.41 -3.57
C ALA A 352 7.31 12.00 -4.04
N VAL A 353 6.30 12.83 -3.79
CA VAL A 353 4.90 12.58 -4.22
C VAL A 353 4.79 12.53 -5.75
N ASP A 354 5.41 13.48 -6.45
CA ASP A 354 5.40 13.51 -7.91
C ASP A 354 6.09 12.27 -8.49
N TYR A 355 7.20 11.81 -7.88
CA TYR A 355 7.90 10.60 -8.25
C TYR A 355 7.05 9.33 -8.04
N GLU A 356 6.40 9.21 -6.87
CA GLU A 356 5.52 8.07 -6.58
C GLU A 356 4.36 7.97 -7.59
N LYS A 357 3.81 9.11 -8.01
CA LYS A 357 2.73 9.19 -8.99
C LYS A 357 3.14 8.69 -10.38
N THR A 358 4.36 8.99 -10.84
CA THR A 358 4.82 8.60 -12.18
C THR A 358 5.31 7.17 -12.25
N THR A 359 5.97 6.70 -11.20
CA THR A 359 6.76 5.46 -11.25
C THR A 359 6.02 4.26 -10.67
N ARG A 360 5.18 4.43 -9.64
CA ARG A 360 4.59 3.31 -8.87
C ARG A 360 3.06 3.33 -8.86
N SER A 361 2.49 2.57 -9.78
CA SER A 361 1.04 2.28 -9.85
C SER A 361 0.49 1.45 -8.66
N PHE A 362 1.36 0.86 -7.84
CA PHE A 362 0.95 0.03 -6.69
C PHE A 362 0.62 0.86 -5.44
N THR A 363 1.42 1.90 -5.15
CA THR A 363 1.15 2.84 -4.04
C THR A 363 0.13 3.89 -4.47
N PHE A 364 0.15 4.28 -5.76
CA PHE A 364 -0.83 5.14 -6.39
C PHE A 364 -1.64 4.36 -7.43
N PRO A 365 -2.73 3.71 -7.03
CA PRO A 365 -3.57 3.02 -7.98
C PRO A 365 -4.13 4.02 -9.00
N LYS A 366 -4.22 3.59 -10.27
CA LYS A 366 -4.73 4.43 -11.36
C LYS A 366 -6.13 4.93 -11.02
N GLY A 367 -6.33 6.24 -11.06
CA GLY A 367 -7.58 6.90 -10.67
C GLY A 367 -7.69 7.30 -9.20
N ALA A 368 -6.60 7.19 -8.43
CA ALA A 368 -6.51 7.81 -7.11
C ALA A 368 -6.20 9.30 -7.23
N ASP A 369 -6.90 10.09 -6.42
CA ASP A 369 -6.62 11.51 -6.24
C ASP A 369 -5.77 11.70 -4.99
N TYR A 370 -4.92 12.72 -5.00
CA TYR A 370 -4.11 13.07 -3.83
C TYR A 370 -4.41 14.49 -3.35
N THR A 371 -4.23 14.69 -2.05
CA THR A 371 -4.40 15.97 -1.38
C THR A 371 -3.33 16.13 -0.31
N PHE A 372 -2.89 17.36 -0.08
CA PHE A 372 -1.98 17.66 1.04
C PHE A 372 -2.79 17.76 2.34
N GLY A 373 -2.27 17.13 3.40
CA GLY A 373 -2.89 17.15 4.71
C GLY A 373 -2.46 18.35 5.55
N TYR A 374 -2.94 18.43 6.79
CA TYR A 374 -2.65 19.56 7.68
C TYR A 374 -1.17 19.68 8.07
N GLY A 375 -0.41 18.57 8.11
CA GLY A 375 1.02 18.59 8.42
C GLY A 375 1.80 19.48 7.44
N PHE A 376 1.45 19.39 6.16
CA PHE A 376 2.04 20.21 5.09
C PHE A 376 1.72 21.71 5.26
N TYR A 377 0.48 22.05 5.58
CA TYR A 377 0.09 23.45 5.81
C TYR A 377 0.73 24.03 7.08
N LEU A 378 0.85 23.23 8.15
CA LEU A 378 1.56 23.64 9.36
C LEU A 378 3.04 23.91 9.08
N ALA A 379 3.70 23.08 8.27
CA ALA A 379 5.07 23.30 7.83
C ALA A 379 5.25 24.61 7.05
N TRP A 380 4.31 24.96 6.15
CA TRP A 380 4.31 26.27 5.47
C TRP A 380 4.17 27.45 6.43
N ILE A 381 3.33 27.33 7.47
CA ILE A 381 3.19 28.37 8.50
C ILE A 381 4.51 28.54 9.25
N VAL A 382 5.15 27.43 9.65
CA VAL A 382 6.47 27.43 10.32
C VAL A 382 7.53 28.12 9.44
N PHE A 383 7.57 27.80 8.15
CA PHE A 383 8.44 28.46 7.18
C PHE A 383 8.21 29.98 7.15
N CYS A 384 6.96 30.41 6.98
CA CYS A 384 6.60 31.83 6.91
C CYS A 384 6.97 32.59 8.19
N VAL A 385 6.74 32.01 9.37
CA VAL A 385 7.09 32.61 10.66
C VAL A 385 8.61 32.75 10.82
N ASN A 386 9.38 31.71 10.50
CA ASN A 386 10.85 31.77 10.56
C ASN A 386 11.43 32.79 9.57
N PHE A 387 10.90 32.83 8.34
CA PHE A 387 11.34 33.78 7.33
C PHE A 387 11.00 35.23 7.72
N PHE A 388 9.79 35.46 8.24
CA PHE A 388 9.40 36.77 8.76
C PHE A 388 10.29 37.21 9.94
N ALA A 389 10.58 36.29 10.86
CA ALA A 389 11.49 36.57 11.98
C ALA A 389 12.89 36.91 11.48
N PHE A 390 13.42 36.18 10.48
CA PHE A 390 14.69 36.52 9.84
C PHE A 390 14.70 37.97 9.34
N VAL A 391 13.68 38.37 8.56
CA VAL A 391 13.58 39.74 8.02
C VAL A 391 13.53 40.77 9.16
N MET A 392 12.73 40.53 10.19
CA MET A 392 12.59 41.46 11.32
C MET A 392 13.88 41.58 12.14
N PHE A 393 14.54 40.46 12.49
CA PHE A 393 15.81 40.48 13.21
C PHE A 393 16.91 41.19 12.40
N MET A 394 16.98 40.96 11.09
CA MET A 394 17.94 41.63 10.23
C MET A 394 17.66 43.13 10.10
N TRP A 395 16.40 43.53 9.87
CA TRP A 395 16.00 44.92 9.72
C TRP A 395 16.33 45.75 10.97
N TYR A 396 16.10 45.17 12.15
CA TYR A 396 16.34 45.81 13.44
C TYR A 396 17.77 45.62 14.00
N SER A 397 18.66 44.94 13.28
CA SER A 397 20.08 44.72 13.68
C SER A 397 21.04 45.86 13.30
N LYS A 398 20.52 47.02 12.89
CA LYS A 398 21.33 48.17 12.49
C LYS A 398 22.18 48.67 13.66
N LYS A 399 23.47 48.86 13.40
CA LYS A 399 24.43 49.42 14.38
C LYS A 399 24.06 50.88 14.68
N LYS A 400 23.97 51.26 15.96
CA LYS A 400 23.70 52.64 16.38
C LYS A 400 24.95 53.15 17.12
N LYS A 401 25.52 54.28 16.67
CA LYS A 401 26.73 54.89 17.26
C LYS A 401 26.42 56.27 17.87
N GLY A 402 27.09 56.62 18.97
CA GLY A 402 27.08 57.96 19.57
C GLY A 402 25.67 58.51 19.84
N CYS A 403 25.41 59.77 19.45
CA CYS A 403 24.14 60.47 19.71
C CYS A 403 22.88 59.83 19.06
N LYS A 404 23.06 58.84 18.17
CA LYS A 404 21.96 58.10 17.53
C LYS A 404 21.49 56.89 18.36
N ALA A 405 22.18 56.58 19.47
CA ALA A 405 21.78 55.53 20.41
C ALA A 405 20.69 56.03 21.40
N PRO A 406 19.78 55.16 21.85
CA PRO A 406 18.70 55.53 22.78
C PRO A 406 19.22 55.88 24.19
N THR A 407 20.26 55.17 24.64
CA THR A 407 20.95 55.35 25.94
C THR A 407 22.47 55.28 25.74
N GLU A 408 23.22 55.87 26.66
CA GLU A 408 24.70 55.87 26.61
C GLU A 408 25.30 54.47 26.81
N GLU A 409 24.70 53.63 27.67
CA GLU A 409 25.09 52.23 27.82
C GLU A 409 25.00 51.44 26.51
N MET A 410 23.97 51.70 25.69
CA MET A 410 23.84 51.04 24.38
C MET A 410 24.79 51.61 23.34
N ALA A 411 25.13 52.90 23.43
CA ALA A 411 26.17 53.49 22.59
C ALA A 411 27.52 52.83 22.88
N MET A 412 27.84 52.69 24.17
CA MET A 412 29.08 52.08 24.66
C MET A 412 29.18 50.58 24.34
N ALA A 413 28.07 49.83 24.44
CA ALA A 413 28.04 48.40 24.11
C ALA A 413 28.26 48.09 22.62
N ASP A 414 28.03 49.06 21.73
CA ASP A 414 28.19 48.94 20.27
C ASP A 414 29.54 49.52 19.76
N GLU A 415 30.31 50.17 20.64
CA GLU A 415 31.66 50.65 20.38
C GLU A 415 32.67 49.48 20.32
N PRO A 416 33.73 49.59 19.49
CA PRO A 416 34.79 48.60 19.50
C PRO A 416 35.46 48.63 20.88
N ILE A 417 35.45 47.50 21.58
CA ILE A 417 36.29 47.32 22.76
C ILE A 417 37.72 47.42 22.27
N ASN A 418 38.39 48.52 22.58
CA ASN A 418 39.81 48.68 22.33
C ASN A 418 40.53 47.78 23.35
N ILE A 419 40.71 46.50 23.00
CA ILE A 419 41.59 45.60 23.73
C ILE A 419 42.99 46.14 23.42
N GLY A 420 43.52 46.91 24.37
CA GLY A 420 44.70 47.73 24.18
C GLY A 420 45.86 46.96 23.54
N ARG A 421 46.54 47.63 22.62
CA ARG A 421 47.97 47.43 22.41
C ARG A 421 48.68 48.68 22.87
#